data_AF-A0A6J5Y6Q1-F1
#
_entry.id   AF-A0A6J5Y6Q1-F1
#
_cell.length_a   1.000
_cell.length_b   1.000
_cell.length_c   1.000
_cell.angle_alpha   90.00
_cell.angle_beta   90.00
_cell.angle_gamma   90.00
#
_symmetry.space_group_name_H-M   'P 1'
#
loop_
_entity.id
_entity.type
_entity.pdbx_description
1 polymer ?
#
loop_
_entity_poly.entity_id
_entity_poly.type
_entity_poly.pdbx_seq_one_letter_code
_entity_poly.pdbx_strand_id
1 'polypeptide(L)'
;MASREHSQHQNQTTRKVPLFPLLSLVCFISIFAVLSSIRKTSVPSRPHSTSFEFRRSPGSARRNPGESCDFSDGRWIYDPNPPARYNNTCKEIFKGWNCISGNQFNGRELVKWRWQPKHCDLPPFDPVRFLQMYRDTSIGFVGDSLNRNMFVSLFCSLKRVSSEVKKWRPAGADRGFTFLQYNLTLAYHRTNLLARYGRWSANANGGVLESLGYKEGYRVDVDIPDSTWAEALSFHDILIFNTGHWWWAPSKFDPTKSPMLFFEKGQPVVPPVLPDVGLDMALKHMVMFVENRTQPGAIKFFRTQSPRHFEGGDWDQGGSCNREKPLLPVQVEKLFSVKNNGTNVEARLVNQHLYKVLKGSGFHILDITHMSEFRADAHPSAAGGKKHDDCMHWCLPGITDTWNDLFIEQLNTIKFRKEATAVSSSGPAATGFPRHGSQSNG
;
A
#
# COMPACT_ATOMS: atom_id res chain seq x y z
N MET A 1 71.16 36.34 35.58
CA MET A 1 70.77 34.95 35.32
C MET A 1 70.88 34.73 33.81
N ALA A 2 72.08 34.52 33.30
CA ALA A 2 72.83 33.25 33.20
C ALA A 2 72.60 32.58 31.82
N SER A 3 73.67 32.61 31.05
CA SER A 3 73.93 32.26 29.64
C SER A 3 73.62 30.83 29.19
N ARG A 4 73.52 30.63 27.86
CA ARG A 4 74.38 29.75 27.02
C ARG A 4 73.74 29.50 25.65
N GLU A 5 74.34 29.97 24.55
CA GLU A 5 75.41 29.37 23.75
C GLU A 5 74.98 28.20 22.85
N HIS A 6 75.20 28.42 21.55
CA HIS A 6 75.15 27.45 20.46
C HIS A 6 76.25 26.39 20.58
N SER A 7 75.94 25.15 20.23
CA SER A 7 76.91 24.22 19.66
C SER A 7 76.24 23.27 18.67
N GLN A 8 76.82 23.20 17.47
CA GLN A 8 76.51 22.23 16.42
C GLN A 8 77.17 20.88 16.74
N HIS A 9 76.45 19.78 16.51
CA HIS A 9 77.08 18.50 16.24
C HIS A 9 76.34 17.77 15.10
N GLN A 10 77.04 17.62 13.98
CA GLN A 10 76.75 16.64 12.94
C GLN A 10 76.89 15.24 13.51
N ASN A 11 75.93 14.34 13.20
CA ASN A 11 76.16 12.91 13.33
C ASN A 11 75.51 12.16 12.14
N GLN A 12 76.36 11.51 11.35
CA GLN A 12 75.99 10.61 10.26
C GLN A 12 75.20 9.41 10.83
N THR A 13 74.03 9.13 10.27
CA THR A 13 73.27 7.90 10.54
C THR A 13 73.14 7.08 9.27
N THR A 14 73.72 5.88 9.31
CA THR A 14 73.63 4.82 8.29
C THR A 14 72.18 4.34 8.15
N ARG A 15 71.68 4.37 6.91
CA ARG A 15 70.29 4.04 6.55
C ARG A 15 70.09 2.51 6.58
N LYS A 16 69.47 1.98 7.63
CA LYS A 16 68.92 0.61 7.62
C LYS A 16 67.53 0.63 6.97
N VAL A 17 67.38 -0.04 5.83
CA VAL A 17 66.08 -0.23 5.16
C VAL A 17 65.23 -1.18 6.02
N PRO A 18 63.99 -0.82 6.41
CA PRO A 18 63.16 -1.72 7.19
C PRO A 18 62.67 -2.88 6.30
N LEU A 19 62.76 -4.11 6.79
CA LEU A 19 62.26 -5.33 6.11
C LEU A 19 60.73 -5.45 6.09
N PHE A 20 60.03 -4.66 6.90
CA PHE A 20 58.57 -4.73 7.08
C PHE A 20 57.69 -4.41 5.85
N PRO A 21 58.00 -3.42 4.98
CA PRO A 21 57.17 -3.13 3.82
C PRO A 21 57.31 -4.19 2.71
N LEU A 22 58.42 -4.93 2.67
CA LEU A 22 58.66 -6.02 1.71
C LEU A 22 57.81 -7.26 2.02
N LEU A 23 57.67 -7.63 3.30
CA LEU A 23 56.79 -8.75 3.68
C LEU A 23 55.30 -8.43 3.43
N SER A 24 54.88 -7.18 3.67
CA SER A 24 53.49 -6.76 3.41
C SER A 24 53.14 -6.85 1.91
N LEU A 25 54.06 -6.44 1.03
CA LEU A 25 53.85 -6.50 -0.42
C LEU A 25 53.73 -7.93 -0.94
N VAL A 26 54.52 -8.87 -0.42
CA VAL A 26 54.46 -10.29 -0.79
C VAL A 26 53.14 -10.94 -0.35
N CYS A 27 52.63 -10.59 0.84
CA CYS A 27 51.31 -11.05 1.30
C CYS A 27 50.17 -10.53 0.41
N PHE A 28 50.21 -9.25 0.01
CA PHE A 28 49.19 -8.67 -0.87
C PHE A 28 49.19 -9.31 -2.27
N ILE A 29 50.36 -9.56 -2.86
CA ILE A 29 50.46 -10.22 -4.17
C ILE A 29 49.94 -11.66 -4.11
N SER A 30 50.21 -12.38 -3.01
CA SER A 30 49.76 -13.76 -2.82
C SER A 30 48.24 -13.85 -2.69
N ILE A 31 47.60 -12.93 -1.95
CA ILE A 31 46.14 -12.87 -1.82
C ILE A 31 45.49 -12.52 -3.17
N PHE A 32 46.08 -11.60 -3.94
CA PHE A 32 45.56 -11.22 -5.26
C PHE A 32 45.66 -12.37 -6.27
N ALA A 33 46.74 -13.16 -6.24
CA ALA A 33 46.91 -14.33 -7.10
C ALA A 33 45.89 -15.45 -6.78
N VAL A 34 45.58 -15.67 -5.49
CA VAL A 34 44.55 -16.63 -5.05
C VAL A 34 43.16 -16.16 -5.48
N LEU A 35 42.82 -14.88 -5.29
CA LEU A 35 41.52 -14.32 -5.72
C LEU A 35 41.34 -14.31 -7.24
N SER A 36 42.42 -14.12 -8.01
CA SER A 36 42.39 -14.20 -9.47
C SER A 36 42.19 -15.63 -9.98
N SER A 37 42.71 -16.62 -9.24
CA SER A 37 42.57 -18.05 -9.58
C SER A 37 41.16 -18.59 -9.29
N ILE A 38 40.42 -17.98 -8.36
CA ILE A 38 39.02 -18.33 -8.05
C ILE A 38 38.04 -17.79 -9.12
N ARG A 39 38.47 -16.84 -9.97
CA ARG A 39 37.63 -16.26 -11.04
C ARG A 39 37.53 -17.09 -12.33
N LYS A 40 38.15 -18.28 -12.39
CA LYS A 40 38.11 -19.16 -13.56
C LYS A 40 37.45 -20.51 -13.27
N THR A 41 36.24 -20.52 -12.73
CA THR A 41 35.35 -21.70 -12.83
C THR A 41 33.89 -21.28 -12.77
N SER A 42 33.09 -21.85 -13.69
CA SER A 42 31.64 -21.74 -13.89
C SER A 42 31.13 -20.53 -14.71
N VAL A 43 31.07 -20.75 -16.02
CA VAL A 43 30.07 -20.13 -16.90
C VAL A 43 28.71 -20.71 -16.49
N PRO A 44 27.71 -19.91 -16.09
CA PRO A 44 26.34 -20.41 -15.98
C PRO A 44 25.83 -20.62 -17.40
N SER A 45 25.53 -21.87 -17.73
CA SER A 45 24.71 -22.23 -18.89
C SER A 45 23.42 -21.40 -18.88
N ARG A 46 23.03 -20.90 -20.07
CA ARG A 46 21.74 -20.25 -20.37
C ARG A 46 20.62 -20.78 -19.48
N PRO A 47 19.75 -19.93 -18.90
CA PRO A 47 18.53 -20.44 -18.32
C PRO A 47 17.73 -21.06 -19.47
N HIS A 48 17.56 -22.38 -19.42
CA HIS A 48 16.50 -23.03 -20.18
C HIS A 48 15.22 -22.27 -19.84
N SER A 49 14.55 -21.78 -20.88
CA SER A 49 13.16 -21.36 -20.79
C SER A 49 12.35 -22.60 -20.38
N THR A 50 12.21 -22.80 -19.07
CA THR A 50 11.17 -23.66 -18.55
C THR A 50 9.89 -22.87 -18.74
N SER A 51 9.23 -23.11 -19.87
CA SER A 51 7.80 -22.86 -19.98
C SER A 51 7.13 -23.61 -18.84
N PHE A 52 6.81 -22.89 -17.76
CA PHE A 52 5.88 -23.38 -16.76
C PHE A 52 4.54 -23.52 -17.48
N GLU A 53 4.27 -24.70 -18.03
CA GLU A 53 2.92 -25.07 -18.42
C GLU A 53 2.09 -25.09 -17.14
N PHE A 54 1.30 -24.03 -16.97
CA PHE A 54 0.31 -23.92 -15.93
C PHE A 54 -0.71 -25.03 -16.19
N ARG A 55 -0.57 -26.15 -15.47
CA ARG A 55 -1.53 -27.25 -15.52
C ARG A 55 -2.85 -26.69 -14.99
N ARG A 56 -3.78 -26.37 -15.90
CA ARG A 56 -5.15 -26.00 -15.55
C ARG A 56 -5.70 -27.10 -14.64
N SER A 57 -6.11 -26.74 -13.42
CA SER A 57 -6.95 -27.62 -12.62
C SER A 57 -8.20 -27.99 -13.45
N PRO A 58 -8.55 -29.28 -13.55
CA PRO A 58 -9.82 -29.68 -14.12
C PRO A 58 -10.91 -29.25 -13.14
N GLY A 59 -11.52 -28.09 -13.40
CA GLY A 59 -12.46 -27.44 -12.48
C GLY A 59 -12.68 -25.95 -12.74
N SER A 60 -11.91 -25.31 -13.63
CA SER A 60 -12.24 -23.97 -14.12
C SER A 60 -13.56 -24.02 -14.87
N ALA A 61 -14.65 -23.74 -14.16
CA ALA A 61 -15.92 -23.41 -14.78
C ALA A 61 -15.66 -22.30 -15.80
N ARG A 62 -16.00 -22.57 -17.06
CA ARG A 62 -15.97 -21.54 -18.11
C ARG A 62 -16.82 -20.38 -17.62
N ARG A 63 -16.18 -19.25 -17.36
CA ARG A 63 -16.82 -17.99 -16.97
C ARG A 63 -17.84 -17.64 -18.05
N ASN A 64 -19.12 -17.56 -17.69
CA ASN A 64 -20.07 -16.85 -18.54
C ASN A 64 -19.62 -15.39 -18.60
N PRO A 65 -19.44 -14.79 -19.79
CA PRO A 65 -18.88 -13.42 -19.94
C PRO A 65 -19.70 -12.28 -19.30
N GLY A 66 -20.73 -12.56 -18.51
CA GLY A 66 -21.65 -11.57 -17.94
C GLY A 66 -21.74 -11.53 -16.41
N GLU A 67 -21.27 -12.53 -15.66
CA GLU A 67 -21.40 -12.53 -14.19
C GLU A 67 -20.18 -11.90 -13.52
N SER A 68 -20.41 -10.77 -12.84
CA SER A 68 -19.43 -10.16 -11.94
C SER A 68 -19.25 -11.04 -10.72
N CYS A 69 -18.01 -11.46 -10.44
CA CYS A 69 -17.72 -12.12 -9.17
C CYS A 69 -17.56 -11.09 -8.06
N ASP A 70 -18.23 -11.33 -6.94
CA ASP A 70 -17.91 -10.67 -5.68
C ASP A 70 -16.70 -11.35 -5.04
N PHE A 71 -15.54 -10.69 -5.11
CA PHE A 71 -14.30 -11.18 -4.51
C PHE A 71 -14.23 -10.93 -3.00
N SER A 72 -15.15 -10.14 -2.43
CA SER A 72 -15.14 -9.76 -1.01
C SER A 72 -15.80 -10.79 -0.09
N ASP A 73 -16.64 -11.67 -0.64
CA ASP A 73 -17.35 -12.72 0.09
C ASP A 73 -16.76 -14.11 -0.19
N GLY A 74 -16.26 -14.76 0.86
CA GLY A 74 -15.42 -15.94 0.74
C GLY A 74 -14.95 -16.49 2.07
N ARG A 75 -13.89 -17.31 2.02
CA ARG A 75 -13.25 -17.88 3.20
C ARG A 75 -11.76 -18.04 2.98
N TRP A 76 -11.01 -18.02 4.07
CA TRP A 76 -9.61 -18.42 4.07
C TRP A 76 -9.50 -19.95 4.01
N ILE A 77 -8.65 -20.42 3.11
CA ILE A 77 -8.26 -21.83 3.00
C ILE A 77 -6.76 -21.95 3.22
N TYR A 78 -6.32 -23.06 3.82
CA TYR A 78 -4.92 -23.36 3.99
C TYR A 78 -4.39 -24.09 2.76
N ASP A 79 -3.34 -23.55 2.16
CA ASP A 79 -2.56 -24.13 1.08
C ASP A 79 -1.15 -24.44 1.64
N PRO A 80 -0.76 -25.71 1.80
CA PRO A 80 0.52 -26.06 2.40
C PRO A 80 1.72 -25.68 1.51
N ASN A 81 1.52 -25.52 0.20
CA ASN A 81 2.60 -25.32 -0.77
C ASN A 81 2.31 -24.15 -1.73
N PRO A 82 2.10 -22.93 -1.21
CA PRO A 82 1.80 -21.78 -2.05
C PRO A 82 3.06 -21.36 -2.83
N PRO A 83 2.91 -20.86 -4.07
CA PRO A 83 4.04 -20.29 -4.80
C PRO A 83 4.56 -19.03 -4.08
N ALA A 84 5.88 -18.92 -3.95
CA ALA A 84 6.49 -17.76 -3.30
C ALA A 84 6.27 -16.47 -4.12
N ARG A 85 5.63 -15.46 -3.51
CA ARG A 85 5.36 -14.16 -4.15
C ARG A 85 6.59 -13.27 -4.23
N TYR A 86 7.29 -13.14 -3.10
CA TYR A 86 8.57 -12.46 -2.97
C TYR A 86 9.24 -12.89 -1.67
N ASN A 87 10.54 -12.61 -1.58
CA ASN A 87 11.35 -12.94 -0.43
C ASN A 87 11.27 -11.81 0.63
N ASN A 88 11.32 -12.17 1.91
CA ASN A 88 11.41 -11.24 3.04
C ASN A 88 12.67 -10.36 3.02
N THR A 89 13.60 -10.58 2.09
CA THR A 89 14.77 -9.72 1.83
C THR A 89 14.46 -8.49 0.96
N CYS A 90 13.23 -8.30 0.49
CA CYS A 90 12.84 -7.08 -0.22
C CYS A 90 13.07 -5.84 0.65
N LYS A 91 14.01 -4.97 0.24
CA LYS A 91 14.49 -3.82 1.03
C LYS A 91 13.44 -2.76 1.36
N GLU A 92 12.30 -2.79 0.67
CA GLU A 92 11.20 -1.84 0.87
C GLU A 92 10.26 -2.28 2.00
N ILE A 93 10.33 -3.54 2.44
CA ILE A 93 9.63 -4.01 3.64
C ILE A 93 10.19 -3.27 4.85
N PHE A 94 9.31 -2.54 5.54
CA PHE A 94 9.68 -1.91 6.81
C PHE A 94 10.02 -2.98 7.85
N LYS A 95 11.06 -2.76 8.65
CA LYS A 95 11.56 -3.76 9.62
C LYS A 95 10.44 -4.31 10.52
N GLY A 96 9.54 -3.44 11.00
CA GLY A 96 8.43 -3.85 11.86
C GLY A 96 7.32 -4.61 11.15
N TRP A 97 7.31 -4.70 9.81
CA TRP A 97 6.37 -5.53 9.05
C TRP A 97 6.99 -6.84 8.60
N ASN A 98 8.30 -7.02 8.77
CA ASN A 98 9.01 -8.20 8.31
C ASN A 98 9.00 -9.31 9.38
N CYS A 99 7.86 -9.96 9.54
CA CYS A 99 7.63 -10.94 10.60
C CYS A 99 8.52 -12.19 10.47
N ILE A 100 8.93 -12.53 9.24
CA ILE A 100 9.90 -13.62 8.99
C ILE A 100 11.28 -13.23 9.53
N SER A 101 11.79 -12.03 9.19
CA SER A 101 13.09 -11.56 9.72
C SER A 101 13.02 -11.17 11.20
N GLY A 102 11.85 -10.83 11.71
CA GLY A 102 11.56 -10.58 13.12
C GLY A 102 11.47 -11.85 13.96
N ASN A 103 11.65 -13.03 13.36
CA ASN A 103 11.53 -14.35 14.01
C ASN A 103 10.16 -14.56 14.69
N GLN A 104 9.10 -13.94 14.16
CA GLN A 104 7.75 -14.21 14.63
C GLN A 104 7.38 -15.67 14.30
N PHE A 105 6.86 -16.38 15.30
CA PHE A 105 6.66 -17.83 15.26
C PHE A 105 5.88 -18.30 14.02
N ASN A 106 4.76 -17.64 13.71
CA ASN A 106 3.92 -17.98 12.57
C ASN A 106 4.27 -17.23 11.27
N GLY A 107 5.35 -16.44 11.22
CA GLY A 107 5.63 -15.54 10.10
C GLY A 107 5.74 -16.22 8.73
N ARG A 108 6.23 -17.47 8.69
CA ARG A 108 6.28 -18.29 7.45
C ARG A 108 4.96 -19.01 7.15
N GLU A 109 4.11 -19.22 8.14
CA GLU A 109 2.79 -19.83 7.98
C GLU A 109 1.77 -18.84 7.42
N LEU A 110 1.98 -17.54 7.59
CA LEU A 110 1.04 -16.50 7.14
C LEU A 110 0.73 -16.55 5.64
N VAL A 111 1.74 -16.89 4.82
CA VAL A 111 1.62 -16.97 3.35
C VAL A 111 0.92 -18.23 2.85
N LYS A 112 0.69 -19.21 3.74
CA LYS A 112 -0.03 -20.45 3.42
C LYS A 112 -1.54 -20.30 3.48
N TRP A 113 -2.05 -19.15 3.86
CA TRP A 113 -3.47 -18.86 3.80
C TRP A 113 -3.81 -18.15 2.49
N ARG A 114 -4.78 -18.69 1.75
CA ARG A 114 -5.32 -18.11 0.50
C ARG A 114 -6.80 -17.79 0.68
N TRP A 115 -7.24 -16.66 0.11
CA TRP A 115 -8.65 -16.32 0.03
C TRP A 115 -9.34 -17.05 -1.12
N GLN A 116 -10.47 -17.69 -0.83
CA GLN A 116 -11.34 -18.33 -1.82
C GLN A 116 -12.72 -17.64 -1.78
N PRO A 117 -13.08 -16.85 -2.81
CA PRO A 117 -14.43 -16.34 -2.98
C PRO A 117 -15.46 -17.48 -3.09
N LYS A 118 -16.70 -17.25 -2.68
CA LYS A 118 -17.74 -18.30 -2.64
C LYS A 118 -18.13 -18.83 -4.02
N HIS A 119 -18.24 -17.93 -5.00
CA HIS A 119 -18.88 -18.23 -6.29
C HIS A 119 -17.91 -18.16 -7.48
N CYS A 120 -16.62 -17.91 -7.22
CA CYS A 120 -15.61 -17.89 -8.26
C CYS A 120 -14.22 -18.16 -7.68
N ASP A 121 -13.24 -18.27 -8.57
CA ASP A 121 -11.84 -18.32 -8.22
C ASP A 121 -11.21 -16.93 -8.26
N LEU A 122 -10.37 -16.66 -7.27
CA LEU A 122 -9.41 -15.57 -7.27
C LEU A 122 -8.05 -16.12 -7.72
N PRO A 123 -7.64 -15.90 -8.98
CA PRO A 123 -6.35 -16.38 -9.46
C PRO A 123 -5.21 -15.71 -8.68
N PRO A 124 -4.11 -16.44 -8.39
CA PRO A 124 -2.92 -15.84 -7.81
C PRO A 124 -2.34 -14.75 -8.72
N PHE A 125 -1.81 -13.68 -8.12
CA PHE A 125 -1.12 -12.63 -8.85
C PHE A 125 0.03 -13.15 -9.72
N ASP A 126 -0.05 -12.88 -11.03
CA ASP A 126 1.06 -13.01 -11.97
C ASP A 126 1.74 -11.64 -12.18
N PRO A 127 2.94 -11.42 -11.58
CA PRO A 127 3.63 -10.14 -11.67
C PRO A 127 4.19 -9.85 -13.07
N VAL A 128 4.50 -10.89 -13.87
CA VAL A 128 5.03 -10.70 -15.23
C VAL A 128 3.91 -10.24 -16.14
N ARG A 129 2.76 -10.92 -16.08
CA ARG A 129 1.57 -10.54 -16.84
C ARG A 129 1.10 -9.13 -16.48
N PHE A 130 1.15 -8.77 -15.20
CA PHE A 130 0.78 -7.42 -14.76
C PHE A 130 1.70 -6.35 -15.33
N LEU A 131 3.02 -6.54 -15.25
CA LEU A 131 3.99 -5.60 -15.82
C LEU A 131 3.77 -5.41 -17.33
N GLN A 132 3.45 -6.49 -18.06
CA GLN A 132 3.13 -6.41 -19.49
C GLN A 132 1.81 -5.68 -19.76
N MET A 133 0.75 -6.01 -19.00
CA MET A 133 -0.60 -5.50 -19.23
C MET A 133 -0.77 -4.03 -18.84
N TYR A 134 -0.02 -3.57 -17.83
CA TYR A 134 -0.05 -2.21 -17.29
C TYR A 134 1.23 -1.43 -17.64
N ARG A 135 1.86 -1.78 -18.75
CA ARG A 135 2.94 -0.98 -19.35
C ARG A 135 2.46 0.46 -19.58
N ASP A 136 3.36 1.42 -19.44
CA ASP A 136 3.12 2.84 -19.72
C ASP A 136 2.01 3.43 -18.84
N THR A 137 1.87 2.93 -17.61
CA THR A 137 0.90 3.44 -16.63
C THR A 137 1.56 3.87 -15.33
N SER A 138 0.80 4.61 -14.54
CA SER A 138 1.21 5.14 -13.26
C SER A 138 0.12 4.87 -12.22
N ILE A 139 0.50 4.22 -11.10
CA ILE A 139 -0.41 3.82 -10.02
C ILE A 139 -0.05 4.54 -8.73
N GLY A 140 -1.00 5.31 -8.19
CA GLY A 140 -0.84 6.09 -6.97
C GLY A 140 -1.65 5.52 -5.80
N PHE A 141 -0.97 5.15 -4.72
CA PHE A 141 -1.60 4.80 -3.44
C PHE A 141 -1.68 6.06 -2.57
N VAL A 142 -2.89 6.53 -2.29
CA VAL A 142 -3.13 7.77 -1.54
C VAL A 142 -3.81 7.45 -0.23
N GLY A 143 -3.19 7.79 0.91
CA GLY A 143 -3.82 7.51 2.20
C GLY A 143 -2.85 7.26 3.34
N ASP A 144 -3.33 6.52 4.35
CA ASP A 144 -2.59 6.25 5.57
C ASP A 144 -1.50 5.16 5.38
N SER A 145 -0.91 4.73 6.49
CA SER A 145 0.18 3.74 6.50
C SER A 145 -0.22 2.35 6.00
N LEU A 146 -1.51 2.02 5.92
CA LEU A 146 -1.98 0.73 5.42
C LEU A 146 -1.99 0.71 3.89
N ASN A 147 -2.23 1.85 3.23
CA ASN A 147 -1.96 1.95 1.79
C ASN A 147 -0.47 1.83 1.49
N ARG A 148 0.41 2.36 2.35
CA ARG A 148 1.85 2.06 2.24
C ARG A 148 2.11 0.55 2.36
N ASN A 149 1.45 -0.13 3.30
CA ASN A 149 1.61 -1.57 3.49
C ASN A 149 1.26 -2.37 2.21
N MET A 150 0.16 -2.03 1.56
CA MET A 150 -0.29 -2.62 0.27
C MET A 150 0.64 -2.27 -0.90
N PHE A 151 1.06 -1.00 -1.00
CA PHE A 151 2.03 -0.52 -1.99
C PHE A 151 3.35 -1.30 -1.93
N VAL A 152 3.88 -1.52 -0.72
CA VAL A 152 5.14 -2.26 -0.53
C VAL A 152 4.99 -3.72 -0.97
N SER A 153 3.87 -4.36 -0.66
CA SER A 153 3.58 -5.73 -1.11
C SER A 153 3.58 -5.85 -2.64
N LEU A 154 2.88 -4.94 -3.34
CA LEU A 154 2.84 -4.91 -4.80
C LEU A 154 4.24 -4.67 -5.38
N PHE A 155 4.94 -3.66 -4.86
CA PHE A 155 6.30 -3.34 -5.29
C PHE A 155 7.24 -4.55 -5.15
N CYS A 156 7.25 -5.23 -4.00
CA CYS A 156 8.13 -6.37 -3.76
C CYS A 156 7.81 -7.55 -4.69
N SER A 157 6.52 -7.79 -4.96
CA SER A 157 6.07 -8.83 -5.90
C SER A 157 6.56 -8.56 -7.33
N LEU A 158 6.48 -7.32 -7.80
CA LEU A 158 6.98 -6.92 -9.12
C LEU A 158 8.51 -6.92 -9.17
N LYS A 159 9.17 -6.44 -8.10
CA LYS A 159 10.63 -6.37 -7.99
C LYS A 159 11.28 -7.75 -8.08
N ARG A 160 10.58 -8.81 -7.69
CA ARG A 160 11.06 -10.20 -7.83
C ARG A 160 11.35 -10.57 -9.29
N VAL A 161 10.54 -10.09 -10.24
CA VAL A 161 10.62 -10.48 -11.66
C VAL A 161 11.20 -9.39 -12.57
N SER A 162 11.43 -8.19 -12.03
CA SER A 162 12.03 -7.07 -12.77
C SER A 162 13.10 -6.35 -11.94
N SER A 163 14.37 -6.49 -12.33
CA SER A 163 15.53 -5.92 -11.62
C SER A 163 15.79 -4.44 -11.95
N GLU A 164 15.41 -3.96 -13.13
CA GLU A 164 15.64 -2.58 -13.58
C GLU A 164 14.57 -1.64 -13.03
N VAL A 165 14.85 -1.08 -11.86
CA VAL A 165 13.93 -0.22 -11.12
C VAL A 165 14.63 1.05 -10.69
N LYS A 166 14.11 2.20 -11.13
CA LYS A 166 14.56 3.51 -10.68
C LYS A 166 13.74 3.95 -9.48
N LYS A 167 14.41 4.22 -8.35
CA LYS A 167 13.78 4.89 -7.22
C LYS A 167 13.65 6.37 -7.53
N TRP A 168 12.43 6.84 -7.71
CA TRP A 168 12.11 8.24 -8.00
C TRP A 168 10.66 8.47 -7.60
N ARG A 169 10.37 9.62 -6.99
CA ARG A 169 9.03 9.94 -6.49
C ARG A 169 8.44 11.09 -7.30
N PRO A 170 7.19 10.95 -7.79
CA PRO A 170 6.42 12.07 -8.33
C PRO A 170 6.30 13.21 -7.32
N ALA A 171 5.92 14.39 -7.81
CA ALA A 171 5.65 15.52 -6.93
C ALA A 171 4.59 15.12 -5.89
N GLY A 172 4.88 15.47 -4.63
CA GLY A 172 4.06 15.12 -3.48
C GLY A 172 4.02 13.66 -3.03
N ALA A 173 4.76 12.76 -3.66
CA ALA A 173 4.87 11.38 -3.19
C ALA A 173 5.90 11.24 -2.06
N ASP A 174 5.58 10.42 -1.06
CA ASP A 174 6.52 9.97 -0.03
C ASP A 174 7.50 8.94 -0.58
N ARG A 175 6.99 8.04 -1.44
CA ARG A 175 7.77 6.97 -2.08
C ARG A 175 7.35 6.80 -3.53
N GLY A 176 8.29 6.43 -4.39
CA GLY A 176 7.98 6.08 -5.77
C GLY A 176 9.08 5.25 -6.43
N PHE A 177 8.65 4.44 -7.40
CA PHE A 177 9.52 3.58 -8.18
C PHE A 177 8.99 3.42 -9.60
N THR A 178 9.89 3.43 -10.59
CA THR A 178 9.56 3.15 -11.99
C THR A 178 10.28 1.89 -12.44
N PHE A 179 9.52 0.92 -12.94
CA PHE A 179 10.01 -0.30 -13.59
C PHE A 179 10.35 0.04 -15.03
N LEU A 180 11.63 0.28 -15.32
CA LEU A 180 12.08 0.96 -16.54
C LEU A 180 11.69 0.22 -17.82
N GLN A 181 11.81 -1.11 -17.83
CA GLN A 181 11.46 -1.94 -18.98
C GLN A 181 9.98 -1.89 -19.37
N TYR A 182 9.12 -1.51 -18.43
CA TYR A 182 7.67 -1.46 -18.61
C TYR A 182 7.13 -0.03 -18.53
N ASN A 183 7.98 0.94 -18.23
CA ASN A 183 7.56 2.32 -17.95
C ASN A 183 6.36 2.39 -16.98
N LEU A 184 6.31 1.47 -16.01
CA LEU A 184 5.27 1.41 -14.99
C LEU A 184 5.77 2.11 -13.73
N THR A 185 5.04 3.11 -13.26
CA THR A 185 5.36 3.81 -12.00
C THR A 185 4.40 3.42 -10.90
N LEU A 186 4.93 3.10 -9.71
CA LEU A 186 4.17 3.00 -8.47
C LEU A 186 4.58 4.14 -7.54
N ALA A 187 3.62 4.85 -6.96
CA ALA A 187 3.89 5.86 -5.93
C ALA A 187 2.96 5.74 -4.72
N TYR A 188 3.44 6.21 -3.57
CA TYR A 188 2.67 6.32 -2.34
C TYR A 188 2.68 7.78 -1.88
N HIS A 189 1.49 8.34 -1.66
CA HIS A 189 1.22 9.68 -1.16
C HIS A 189 0.57 9.58 0.22
N ARG A 190 1.30 9.99 1.25
CA ARG A 190 0.81 9.90 2.62
C ARG A 190 -0.17 11.02 2.91
N THR A 191 -1.34 10.63 3.39
CA THR A 191 -2.31 11.54 4.01
C THR A 191 -3.27 10.73 4.88
N ASN A 192 -3.27 10.97 6.20
CA ASN A 192 -4.00 10.09 7.12
C ASN A 192 -5.51 10.41 7.17
N LEU A 193 -5.90 11.64 6.88
CA LEU A 193 -7.29 12.11 6.90
C LEU A 193 -7.82 12.49 5.51
N LEU A 194 -6.99 12.45 4.46
CA LEU A 194 -7.24 13.03 3.12
C LEU A 194 -7.44 14.57 3.11
N ALA A 195 -7.92 15.14 4.21
CA ALA A 195 -8.11 16.57 4.45
C ALA A 195 -6.95 17.20 5.23
N ARG A 196 -6.65 18.46 4.93
CA ARG A 196 -5.60 19.24 5.61
C ARG A 196 -5.91 19.30 7.10
N TYR A 197 -4.91 18.98 7.92
CA TYR A 197 -5.05 19.09 9.36
C TYR A 197 -3.78 19.61 10.03
N GLY A 198 -3.94 20.22 11.19
CA GLY A 198 -2.83 20.78 11.95
C GLY A 198 -3.24 21.15 13.37
N ARG A 199 -2.26 21.47 14.23
CA ARG A 199 -2.54 21.96 15.57
C ARG A 199 -3.31 23.29 15.49
N TRP A 200 -4.31 23.42 16.35
CA TRP A 200 -5.06 24.66 16.56
C TRP A 200 -4.93 25.07 18.03
N SER A 201 -4.80 26.37 18.26
CA SER A 201 -4.74 26.98 19.59
C SER A 201 -5.56 28.25 19.57
N ALA A 202 -6.22 28.54 20.69
CA ALA A 202 -7.02 29.73 20.87
C ALA A 202 -6.21 31.01 20.59
N ASN A 203 -6.87 31.98 19.97
CA ASN A 203 -6.34 33.32 19.77
C ASN A 203 -6.67 34.21 20.98
N ALA A 204 -5.74 35.08 21.38
CA ALA A 204 -5.96 36.10 22.42
C ALA A 204 -7.10 37.06 22.06
N ASN A 205 -7.37 37.28 20.77
CA ASN A 205 -8.47 38.10 20.28
C ASN A 205 -9.84 37.39 20.36
N GLY A 206 -9.88 36.14 20.82
CA GLY A 206 -11.08 35.32 20.87
C GLY A 206 -11.58 34.85 19.49
N GLY A 207 -12.73 34.18 19.51
CA GLY A 207 -13.35 33.58 18.35
C GLY A 207 -14.51 32.67 18.77
N VAL A 208 -15.22 32.10 17.80
CA VAL A 208 -16.40 31.27 18.09
C VAL A 208 -16.01 30.02 18.89
N LEU A 209 -14.89 29.37 18.56
CA LEU A 209 -14.43 28.18 19.28
C LEU A 209 -13.97 28.52 20.71
N GLU A 210 -13.30 29.65 20.91
CA GLU A 210 -12.91 30.16 22.21
C GLU A 210 -14.13 30.48 23.08
N SER A 211 -15.19 31.07 22.49
CA SER A 211 -16.45 31.33 23.19
C SER A 211 -17.17 30.06 23.64
N LEU A 212 -16.90 28.93 22.97
CA LEU A 212 -17.38 27.59 23.34
C LEU A 212 -16.43 26.88 24.32
N GLY A 213 -15.34 27.53 24.74
CA GLY A 213 -14.40 27.02 25.75
C GLY A 213 -13.22 26.21 25.21
N TYR A 214 -13.05 26.10 23.88
CA TYR A 214 -11.90 25.40 23.31
C TYR A 214 -10.62 26.25 23.43
N LYS A 215 -9.57 25.65 23.99
CA LYS A 215 -8.25 26.29 24.15
C LYS A 215 -7.21 25.77 23.16
N GLU A 216 -7.32 24.50 22.80
CA GLU A 216 -6.44 23.82 21.85
C GLU A 216 -7.19 22.66 21.17
N GLY A 217 -6.63 22.16 20.09
CA GLY A 217 -7.19 21.04 19.34
C GLY A 217 -6.43 20.79 18.05
N TYR A 218 -7.11 20.14 17.11
CA TYR A 218 -6.63 19.93 15.77
C TYR A 218 -7.63 20.48 14.78
N ARG A 219 -7.23 21.53 14.05
CA ARG A 219 -8.01 22.04 12.92
C ARG A 219 -7.97 21.00 11.81
N VAL A 220 -9.13 20.67 11.26
CA VAL A 220 -9.30 19.82 10.08
C VAL A 220 -10.14 20.57 9.07
N ASP A 221 -9.54 21.00 7.96
CA ASP A 221 -10.24 21.68 6.88
C ASP A 221 -10.82 20.65 5.92
N VAL A 222 -12.10 20.33 6.07
CA VAL A 222 -12.74 19.20 5.37
C VAL A 222 -12.78 19.39 3.85
N ASP A 223 -12.70 20.63 3.37
CA ASP A 223 -12.80 21.03 1.97
C ASP A 223 -11.43 21.29 1.31
N ILE A 224 -10.33 21.10 2.05
CA ILE A 224 -8.97 21.32 1.54
C ILE A 224 -8.21 19.99 1.59
N PRO A 225 -7.72 19.46 0.46
CA PRO A 225 -6.90 18.25 0.47
C PRO A 225 -5.63 18.48 1.28
N ASP A 226 -5.25 17.49 2.09
CA ASP A 226 -3.98 17.50 2.83
C ASP A 226 -2.78 17.51 1.88
N SER A 227 -1.66 18.04 2.36
CA SER A 227 -0.35 17.88 1.73
C SER A 227 -0.35 18.20 0.22
N THR A 228 0.38 17.40 -0.54
CA THR A 228 0.59 17.48 -1.98
C THR A 228 -0.01 16.27 -2.70
N TRP A 229 -0.83 15.44 -2.03
CA TRP A 229 -1.47 14.30 -2.71
C TRP A 229 -2.46 14.75 -3.79
N ALA A 230 -2.95 15.99 -3.74
CA ALA A 230 -3.71 16.60 -4.82
C ALA A 230 -2.98 16.51 -6.18
N GLU A 231 -1.64 16.58 -6.18
CA GLU A 231 -0.81 16.46 -7.38
C GLU A 231 -0.89 15.05 -8.00
N ALA A 232 -1.15 14.03 -7.18
CA ALA A 232 -1.29 12.63 -7.60
C ALA A 232 -2.40 12.46 -8.65
N LEU A 233 -3.47 13.25 -8.56
CA LEU A 233 -4.65 13.16 -9.44
C LEU A 233 -4.34 13.43 -10.90
N SER A 234 -3.34 14.28 -11.13
CA SER A 234 -2.89 14.69 -12.46
C SER A 234 -1.74 13.84 -12.99
N PHE A 235 -1.19 12.92 -12.18
CA PHE A 235 -0.01 12.14 -12.54
C PHE A 235 -0.30 10.65 -12.72
N HIS A 236 -1.32 10.11 -12.05
CA HIS A 236 -1.61 8.68 -12.04
C HIS A 236 -2.84 8.32 -12.89
N ASP A 237 -2.71 7.23 -13.65
CA ASP A 237 -3.82 6.62 -14.41
C ASP A 237 -4.73 5.80 -13.49
N ILE A 238 -4.16 5.25 -12.41
CA ILE A 238 -4.87 4.43 -11.44
C ILE A 238 -4.59 4.97 -10.04
N LEU A 239 -5.63 5.26 -9.28
CA LEU A 239 -5.54 5.80 -7.92
C LEU A 239 -6.23 4.87 -6.94
N ILE A 240 -5.60 4.60 -5.80
CA ILE A 240 -6.13 3.74 -4.74
C ILE A 240 -6.14 4.56 -3.45
N PHE A 241 -7.32 4.96 -3.00
CA PHE A 241 -7.51 5.78 -1.80
C PHE A 241 -7.81 4.93 -0.57
N ASN A 242 -7.39 5.40 0.60
CA ASN A 242 -7.90 4.91 1.87
C ASN A 242 -7.81 5.99 2.96
N THR A 243 -8.66 5.88 3.98
CA THR A 243 -8.54 6.58 5.27
C THR A 243 -9.42 5.89 6.29
N GLY A 244 -9.07 5.96 7.58
CA GLY A 244 -9.96 5.48 8.64
C GLY A 244 -9.37 5.48 10.03
N HIS A 245 -8.17 4.90 10.22
CA HIS A 245 -7.63 4.69 11.57
C HIS A 245 -7.50 5.96 12.42
N TRP A 246 -7.17 7.10 11.80
CA TRP A 246 -7.02 8.37 12.52
C TRP A 246 -8.36 9.03 12.87
N TRP A 247 -9.45 8.68 12.19
CA TRP A 247 -10.80 9.16 12.51
C TRP A 247 -11.38 8.54 13.79
N TRP A 248 -10.82 7.39 14.21
CA TRP A 248 -11.25 6.63 15.39
C TRP A 248 -10.10 6.45 16.40
N ALA A 249 -9.24 7.46 16.52
CA ALA A 249 -8.04 7.42 17.36
C ALA A 249 -8.09 8.46 18.51
N PRO A 250 -8.81 8.20 19.61
CA PRO A 250 -8.89 9.14 20.75
C PRO A 250 -7.52 9.40 21.41
N SER A 251 -6.60 8.45 21.32
CA SER A 251 -5.20 8.63 21.77
C SER A 251 -4.39 9.60 20.90
N LYS A 252 -4.85 9.87 19.67
CA LYS A 252 -4.29 10.90 18.78
C LYS A 252 -5.05 12.23 18.89
N PHE A 253 -6.38 12.16 18.92
CA PHE A 253 -7.31 13.28 18.99
C PHE A 253 -8.20 13.13 20.22
N ASP A 254 -7.68 13.52 21.38
CA ASP A 254 -8.42 13.42 22.65
C ASP A 254 -9.70 14.26 22.55
N PRO A 255 -10.90 13.68 22.75
CA PRO A 255 -12.18 14.37 22.54
C PRO A 255 -12.41 15.55 23.49
N THR A 256 -11.61 15.66 24.56
CA THR A 256 -11.73 16.71 25.57
C THR A 256 -10.53 17.66 25.57
N LYS A 257 -9.32 17.12 25.56
CA LYS A 257 -8.07 17.89 25.70
C LYS A 257 -7.57 18.46 24.39
N SER A 258 -7.72 17.72 23.30
CA SER A 258 -7.23 18.14 21.98
C SER A 258 -8.11 17.59 20.84
N PRO A 259 -9.40 17.99 20.80
CA PRO A 259 -10.37 17.41 19.88
C PRO A 259 -10.09 17.80 18.43
N MET A 260 -10.73 17.08 17.51
CA MET A 260 -10.83 17.50 16.12
C MET A 260 -11.83 18.67 16.03
N LEU A 261 -11.38 19.76 15.44
CA LEU A 261 -12.15 20.98 15.23
C LEU A 261 -12.27 21.18 13.71
N PHE A 262 -13.48 20.99 13.20
CA PHE A 262 -13.73 20.99 11.76
C PHE A 262 -13.91 22.41 11.23
N PHE A 263 -13.35 22.66 10.05
CA PHE A 263 -13.47 23.92 9.33
C PHE A 263 -13.93 23.62 7.90
N GLU A 264 -14.79 24.48 7.38
CA GLU A 264 -15.22 24.47 5.98
C GLU A 264 -15.14 25.90 5.44
N LYS A 265 -14.53 26.09 4.27
CA LYS A 265 -14.30 27.42 3.66
C LYS A 265 -13.61 28.40 4.61
N GLY A 266 -12.70 27.87 5.43
CA GLY A 266 -11.93 28.64 6.40
C GLY A 266 -12.67 29.04 7.68
N GLN A 267 -13.95 28.71 7.82
CA GLN A 267 -14.76 28.99 9.02
C GLN A 267 -14.94 27.73 9.88
N PRO A 268 -14.97 27.85 11.21
CA PRO A 268 -15.24 26.71 12.07
C PRO A 268 -16.68 26.21 11.87
N VAL A 269 -16.87 24.90 11.86
CA VAL A 269 -18.19 24.26 11.84
C VAL A 269 -18.80 24.36 13.23
N VAL A 270 -19.97 25.00 13.34
CA VAL A 270 -20.64 25.30 14.61
C VAL A 270 -22.12 24.88 14.53
N PRO A 271 -22.64 24.11 15.51
CA PRO A 271 -21.93 23.56 16.66
C PRO A 271 -20.82 22.56 16.24
N PRO A 272 -19.75 22.41 17.04
CA PRO A 272 -18.71 21.42 16.78
C PRO A 272 -19.31 20.02 16.62
N VAL A 273 -18.81 19.30 15.61
CA VAL A 273 -19.31 17.96 15.26
C VAL A 273 -18.33 16.88 15.66
N LEU A 274 -18.85 15.67 15.84
CA LEU A 274 -18.05 14.48 16.16
C LEU A 274 -17.24 14.00 14.95
N PRO A 275 -16.17 13.20 15.15
CA PRO A 275 -15.30 12.73 14.08
C PRO A 275 -15.99 11.93 12.96
N ASP A 276 -17.08 11.23 13.25
CA ASP A 276 -17.89 10.49 12.29
C ASP A 276 -18.61 11.42 11.29
N VAL A 277 -19.18 12.51 11.79
CA VAL A 277 -19.76 13.58 10.96
C VAL A 277 -18.67 14.30 10.17
N GLY A 278 -17.54 14.58 10.81
CA GLY A 278 -16.38 15.17 10.13
C GLY A 278 -15.82 14.29 9.01
N LEU A 279 -15.82 12.96 9.19
CA LEU A 279 -15.45 11.99 8.17
C LEU A 279 -16.40 12.07 6.96
N ASP A 280 -17.71 12.10 7.20
CA ASP A 280 -18.71 12.27 6.13
C ASP A 280 -18.44 13.55 5.32
N MET A 281 -18.14 14.66 6.00
CA MET A 281 -17.83 15.95 5.35
C MET A 281 -16.54 15.87 4.52
N ALA A 282 -15.45 15.34 5.09
CA ALA A 282 -14.17 15.22 4.41
C ALA A 282 -14.23 14.28 3.20
N LEU A 283 -14.91 13.12 3.33
CA LEU A 283 -15.08 12.20 2.21
C LEU A 283 -15.92 12.83 1.09
N LYS A 284 -16.98 13.58 1.43
CA LYS A 284 -17.83 14.24 0.42
C LYS A 284 -17.02 15.26 -0.39
N HIS A 285 -16.26 16.12 0.27
CA HIS A 285 -15.38 17.09 -0.41
C HIS A 285 -14.27 16.41 -1.20
N MET A 286 -13.67 15.35 -0.65
CA MET A 286 -12.64 14.59 -1.35
C MET A 286 -13.19 13.95 -2.63
N VAL A 287 -14.37 13.31 -2.59
CA VAL A 287 -14.98 12.71 -3.80
C VAL A 287 -15.20 13.79 -4.86
N MET A 288 -15.82 14.92 -4.50
CA MET A 288 -16.03 16.03 -5.44
C MET A 288 -14.71 16.56 -6.01
N PHE A 289 -13.69 16.73 -5.16
CA PHE A 289 -12.38 17.20 -5.59
C PHE A 289 -11.70 16.24 -6.56
N VAL A 290 -11.72 14.94 -6.26
CA VAL A 290 -11.12 13.90 -7.11
C VAL A 290 -11.83 13.82 -8.44
N GLU A 291 -13.17 13.76 -8.47
CA GLU A 291 -13.93 13.67 -9.72
C GLU A 291 -13.69 14.85 -10.65
N ASN A 292 -13.49 16.05 -10.11
CA ASN A 292 -13.23 17.25 -10.89
C ASN A 292 -11.78 17.41 -11.37
N ARG A 293 -10.82 16.70 -10.76
CA ARG A 293 -9.37 16.94 -10.99
C ARG A 293 -8.64 15.76 -11.59
N THR A 294 -9.18 14.54 -11.52
CA THR A 294 -8.55 13.37 -12.15
C THR A 294 -8.54 13.48 -13.66
N GLN A 295 -7.50 12.93 -14.27
CA GLN A 295 -7.42 12.85 -15.73
C GLN A 295 -8.62 12.06 -16.31
N PRO A 296 -9.10 12.43 -17.52
CA PRO A 296 -10.09 11.62 -18.23
C PRO A 296 -9.65 10.16 -18.37
N GLY A 297 -10.55 9.23 -18.06
CA GLY A 297 -10.28 7.80 -18.17
C GLY A 297 -9.56 7.16 -16.97
N ALA A 298 -9.06 7.96 -16.01
CA ALA A 298 -8.42 7.44 -14.80
C ALA A 298 -9.34 6.49 -14.02
N ILE A 299 -8.77 5.43 -13.46
CA ILE A 299 -9.49 4.44 -12.65
C ILE A 299 -9.26 4.75 -11.18
N LYS A 300 -10.35 4.95 -10.44
CA LYS A 300 -10.32 5.35 -9.03
C LYS A 300 -10.84 4.20 -8.17
N PHE A 301 -10.03 3.75 -7.24
CA PHE A 301 -10.41 2.82 -6.20
C PHE A 301 -10.46 3.51 -4.86
N PHE A 302 -11.39 3.09 -4.01
CA PHE A 302 -11.31 3.33 -2.59
C PHE A 302 -11.30 1.99 -1.87
N ARG A 303 -10.23 1.74 -1.11
CA ARG A 303 -10.06 0.52 -0.32
C ARG A 303 -10.81 0.68 1.00
N THR A 304 -11.62 -0.32 1.34
CA THR A 304 -12.31 -0.36 2.63
C THR A 304 -11.33 -0.45 3.80
N GLN A 305 -11.84 -0.21 5.00
CA GLN A 305 -11.05 -0.08 6.20
C GLN A 305 -10.28 -1.38 6.51
N SER A 306 -8.97 -1.24 6.73
CA SER A 306 -8.16 -2.33 7.25
C SER A 306 -8.51 -2.50 8.73
N PRO A 307 -8.94 -3.68 9.19
CA PRO A 307 -9.21 -3.90 10.60
C PRO A 307 -7.91 -3.92 11.41
N ARG A 308 -8.02 -3.50 12.67
CA ARG A 308 -7.07 -3.82 13.74
C ARG A 308 -7.65 -4.96 14.59
N HIS A 309 -6.81 -5.69 15.32
CA HIS A 309 -7.23 -6.84 16.13
C HIS A 309 -6.77 -6.71 17.58
N PHE A 310 -7.07 -5.59 18.23
CA PHE A 310 -6.75 -5.46 19.64
C PHE A 310 -7.71 -6.29 20.51
N GLU A 311 -7.13 -7.01 21.47
CA GLU A 311 -7.82 -7.72 22.54
C GLU A 311 -7.24 -7.29 23.90
N GLY A 312 -8.09 -7.15 24.92
CA GLY A 312 -7.66 -6.79 26.28
C GLY A 312 -7.41 -5.30 26.54
N GLY A 313 -7.67 -4.42 25.56
CA GLY A 313 -7.49 -2.97 25.64
C GLY A 313 -7.15 -2.39 24.28
N ASP A 314 -7.04 -1.07 24.14
CA ASP A 314 -6.46 -0.43 22.94
C ASP A 314 -4.92 -0.42 23.02
N TRP A 315 -4.26 0.07 21.97
CA TRP A 315 -2.80 0.08 21.82
C TRP A 315 -2.05 0.79 22.96
N ASP A 316 -2.67 1.78 23.61
CA ASP A 316 -2.13 2.54 24.74
C ASP A 316 -2.66 2.07 26.10
N GLN A 317 -3.49 1.02 26.12
CA GLN A 317 -4.16 0.49 27.32
C GLN A 317 -3.79 -0.97 27.61
N GLY A 318 -2.74 -1.49 26.99
CA GLY A 318 -2.29 -2.87 27.17
C GLY A 318 -2.94 -3.89 26.24
N GLY A 319 -3.61 -3.45 25.18
CA GLY A 319 -4.13 -4.31 24.12
C GLY A 319 -3.03 -5.09 23.39
N SER A 320 -3.38 -6.29 22.93
CA SER A 320 -2.46 -7.18 22.18
C SER A 320 -3.20 -7.97 21.09
N CYS A 321 -2.43 -8.67 20.24
CA CYS A 321 -2.95 -9.47 19.12
C CYS A 321 -2.13 -10.74 18.90
N ASN A 322 -2.02 -11.57 19.94
CA ASN A 322 -1.17 -12.77 19.96
C ASN A 322 -1.85 -14.02 19.35
N ARG A 323 -2.76 -13.84 18.39
CA ARG A 323 -3.42 -14.97 17.72
C ARG A 323 -2.44 -15.62 16.75
N GLU A 324 -2.46 -16.94 16.65
CA GLU A 324 -1.59 -17.69 15.72
C GLU A 324 -2.32 -18.21 14.49
N LYS A 325 -3.65 -18.27 14.54
CA LYS A 325 -4.52 -18.79 13.49
C LYS A 325 -5.63 -17.80 13.17
N PRO A 326 -6.20 -17.86 11.95
CA PRO A 326 -7.37 -17.08 11.61
C PRO A 326 -8.52 -17.31 12.58
N LEU A 327 -9.31 -16.27 12.81
CA LEU A 327 -10.50 -16.31 13.65
C LEU A 327 -11.57 -17.21 13.04
N LEU A 328 -12.38 -17.81 13.91
CA LEU A 328 -13.65 -18.43 13.51
C LEU A 328 -14.71 -17.33 13.27
N PRO A 329 -15.73 -17.58 12.44
CA PRO A 329 -16.79 -16.60 12.17
C PRO A 329 -17.44 -16.02 13.43
N VAL A 330 -17.67 -16.84 14.47
CA VAL A 330 -18.22 -16.38 15.75
C VAL A 330 -17.28 -15.41 16.49
N GLN A 331 -15.97 -15.58 16.36
CA GLN A 331 -14.98 -14.68 16.95
C GLN A 331 -14.88 -13.37 16.18
N VAL A 332 -15.00 -13.43 14.85
CA VAL A 332 -15.14 -12.23 14.01
C VAL A 332 -16.34 -11.40 14.47
N GLU A 333 -17.52 -12.01 14.60
CA GLU A 333 -18.71 -11.28 15.07
C GLU A 333 -18.57 -10.77 16.51
N LYS A 334 -17.84 -11.46 17.39
CA LYS A 334 -17.54 -10.95 18.73
C LYS A 334 -16.70 -9.67 18.70
N LEU A 335 -15.72 -9.58 17.81
CA LEU A 335 -14.78 -8.45 17.76
C LEU A 335 -15.29 -7.27 16.92
N PHE A 336 -16.05 -7.52 15.86
CA PHE A 336 -16.37 -6.51 14.84
C PHE A 336 -17.86 -6.14 14.75
N SER A 337 -18.77 -6.89 15.41
CA SER A 337 -20.20 -6.61 15.32
C SER A 337 -20.55 -5.21 15.84
N VAL A 338 -21.23 -4.44 14.99
CA VAL A 338 -21.82 -3.14 15.36
C VAL A 338 -22.94 -3.32 16.38
N LYS A 339 -23.75 -4.37 16.24
CA LYS A 339 -24.86 -4.66 17.16
C LYS A 339 -24.38 -4.95 18.58
N ASN A 340 -23.21 -5.57 18.72
CA ASN A 340 -22.66 -5.98 20.00
C ASN A 340 -21.58 -5.02 20.52
N ASN A 341 -21.34 -3.89 19.84
CA ASN A 341 -20.27 -2.95 20.14
C ASN A 341 -18.91 -3.65 20.37
N GLY A 342 -18.52 -4.49 19.39
CA GLY A 342 -17.28 -5.26 19.46
C GLY A 342 -16.04 -4.36 19.63
N THR A 343 -14.97 -4.90 20.22
CA THR A 343 -13.76 -4.11 20.54
C THR A 343 -13.12 -3.43 19.33
N ASN A 344 -13.25 -4.01 18.13
CA ASN A 344 -12.68 -3.49 16.89
C ASN A 344 -13.79 -3.05 15.90
N VAL A 345 -14.96 -2.65 16.42
CA VAL A 345 -16.16 -2.25 15.66
C VAL A 345 -15.91 -1.10 14.68
N GLU A 346 -14.87 -0.28 14.92
CA GLU A 346 -14.58 0.89 14.08
C GLU A 346 -14.35 0.52 12.61
N ALA A 347 -13.84 -0.68 12.33
CA ALA A 347 -13.63 -1.14 10.95
C ALA A 347 -14.94 -1.12 10.15
N ARG A 348 -16.03 -1.62 10.75
CA ARG A 348 -17.35 -1.65 10.10
C ARG A 348 -18.03 -0.28 10.12
N LEU A 349 -17.84 0.53 11.16
CA LEU A 349 -18.40 1.88 11.23
C LEU A 349 -17.80 2.80 10.17
N VAL A 350 -16.47 2.84 10.02
CA VAL A 350 -15.80 3.63 8.97
C VAL A 350 -16.32 3.25 7.58
N ASN A 351 -16.53 1.94 7.33
CA ASN A 351 -17.07 1.47 6.06
C ASN A 351 -18.51 1.93 5.81
N GLN A 352 -19.36 2.08 6.84
CA GLN A 352 -20.72 2.61 6.65
C GLN A 352 -20.69 4.04 6.09
N HIS A 353 -19.81 4.90 6.63
CA HIS A 353 -19.58 6.25 6.11
C HIS A 353 -19.04 6.21 4.69
N LEU A 354 -18.08 5.33 4.43
CA LEU A 354 -17.49 5.17 3.11
C LEU A 354 -18.52 4.77 2.05
N TYR A 355 -19.29 3.71 2.28
CA TYR A 355 -20.30 3.22 1.34
C TYR A 355 -21.38 4.27 1.08
N LYS A 356 -21.78 5.03 2.11
CA LYS A 356 -22.73 6.13 1.99
C LYS A 356 -22.24 7.19 1.02
N VAL A 357 -20.99 7.64 1.16
CA VAL A 357 -20.44 8.75 0.35
C VAL A 357 -20.05 8.31 -1.06
N LEU A 358 -19.55 7.08 -1.23
CA LEU A 358 -19.16 6.56 -2.54
C LEU A 358 -20.33 6.13 -3.41
N LYS A 359 -21.52 5.96 -2.84
CA LYS A 359 -22.71 5.56 -3.58
C LYS A 359 -23.01 6.56 -4.70
N GLY A 360 -22.96 6.09 -5.95
CA GLY A 360 -23.21 6.91 -7.14
C GLY A 360 -22.00 7.72 -7.62
N SER A 361 -20.86 7.64 -6.94
CA SER A 361 -19.59 8.21 -7.42
C SER A 361 -18.93 7.31 -8.47
N GLY A 362 -17.95 7.84 -9.19
CA GLY A 362 -17.11 7.09 -10.14
C GLY A 362 -16.01 6.24 -9.50
N PHE A 363 -16.07 5.96 -8.20
CA PHE A 363 -15.10 5.11 -7.50
C PHE A 363 -15.51 3.65 -7.52
N HIS A 364 -14.52 2.77 -7.69
CA HIS A 364 -14.64 1.34 -7.44
C HIS A 364 -14.27 1.03 -5.98
N ILE A 365 -15.09 0.25 -5.30
CA ILE A 365 -14.80 -0.16 -3.92
C ILE A 365 -13.93 -1.42 -3.96
N LEU A 366 -12.72 -1.32 -3.42
CA LEU A 366 -11.87 -2.47 -3.16
C LEU A 366 -12.17 -2.97 -1.74
N ASP A 367 -13.14 -3.89 -1.64
CA ASP A 367 -13.61 -4.38 -0.34
C ASP A 367 -12.71 -5.50 0.22
N ILE A 368 -11.89 -5.14 1.20
CA ILE A 368 -10.92 -6.01 1.88
C ILE A 368 -11.26 -6.24 3.35
N THR A 369 -12.24 -5.54 3.91
CA THR A 369 -12.44 -5.53 5.37
C THR A 369 -12.83 -6.91 5.86
N HIS A 370 -13.86 -7.51 5.27
CA HIS A 370 -14.40 -8.78 5.77
C HIS A 370 -13.36 -9.90 5.77
N MET A 371 -12.62 -10.10 4.68
CA MET A 371 -11.53 -11.10 4.67
C MET A 371 -10.45 -10.80 5.70
N SER A 372 -10.19 -9.52 5.97
CA SER A 372 -9.14 -9.11 6.89
C SER A 372 -9.55 -9.29 8.36
N GLU A 373 -10.85 -9.22 8.68
CA GLU A 373 -11.38 -9.48 10.02
C GLU A 373 -11.05 -10.90 10.52
N PHE A 374 -10.83 -11.86 9.62
CA PHE A 374 -10.44 -13.22 10.00
C PHE A 374 -8.96 -13.31 10.36
N ARG A 375 -8.12 -12.36 9.94
CA ARG A 375 -6.66 -12.53 9.93
C ARG A 375 -5.97 -11.95 11.14
N ALA A 376 -6.56 -12.08 12.32
CA ALA A 376 -5.92 -11.67 13.58
C ALA A 376 -4.51 -12.25 13.78
N ASP A 377 -4.19 -13.37 13.10
CA ASP A 377 -2.88 -14.02 13.09
C ASP A 377 -1.77 -13.28 12.33
N ALA A 378 -2.13 -12.37 11.43
CA ALA A 378 -1.22 -11.82 10.42
C ALA A 378 -0.62 -10.45 10.79
N HIS A 379 -0.82 -9.99 12.02
CA HIS A 379 -0.21 -8.77 12.53
C HIS A 379 1.23 -9.02 13.02
N PRO A 380 2.11 -8.01 12.93
CA PRO A 380 3.44 -8.10 13.53
C PRO A 380 3.44 -8.24 15.05
N SER A 381 2.39 -7.76 15.74
CA SER A 381 2.28 -7.81 17.21
C SER A 381 3.57 -7.24 17.85
N ALA A 382 4.16 -7.93 18.82
CA ALA A 382 5.37 -7.54 19.52
C ALA A 382 6.60 -7.38 18.61
N ALA A 383 6.64 -8.05 17.45
CA ALA A 383 7.77 -7.95 16.51
C ALA A 383 7.75 -6.63 15.70
N GLY A 384 6.57 -6.04 15.51
CA GLY A 384 6.43 -4.73 14.85
C GLY A 384 6.43 -3.56 15.84
N GLY A 385 6.01 -3.82 17.06
CA GLY A 385 6.00 -2.91 18.18
C GLY A 385 7.38 -2.53 18.69
N LYS A 386 7.58 -1.26 19.08
CA LYS A 386 8.72 -0.90 19.95
C LYS A 386 8.39 -1.05 21.43
N LYS A 387 7.26 -0.46 21.84
CA LYS A 387 6.80 -0.41 23.24
C LYS A 387 5.46 -1.11 23.46
N HIS A 388 4.67 -1.25 22.40
CA HIS A 388 3.32 -1.85 22.38
C HIS A 388 3.19 -2.67 21.11
N ASP A 389 2.32 -3.69 21.13
CA ASP A 389 2.04 -4.52 19.96
C ASP A 389 1.53 -3.71 18.77
N ASP A 390 2.02 -4.03 17.57
CA ASP A 390 1.44 -3.52 16.33
C ASP A 390 0.34 -4.47 15.85
N CYS A 391 -0.89 -4.16 16.26
CA CYS A 391 -2.11 -4.88 15.87
C CYS A 391 -2.90 -4.17 14.77
N MET A 392 -2.26 -3.26 14.05
CA MET A 392 -2.87 -2.45 13.01
C MET A 392 -2.25 -2.76 11.64
N HIS A 393 -0.93 -2.73 11.54
CA HIS A 393 -0.23 -3.06 10.29
C HIS A 393 -0.12 -4.56 10.09
N TRP A 394 0.31 -4.98 8.90
CA TRP A 394 0.35 -6.37 8.50
C TRP A 394 1.76 -6.85 8.19
N CYS A 395 2.01 -8.10 8.57
CA CYS A 395 3.20 -8.82 8.15
C CYS A 395 3.32 -8.89 6.62
N LEU A 396 4.55 -8.76 6.12
CA LEU A 396 4.91 -8.95 4.72
C LEU A 396 6.00 -10.03 4.57
N PRO A 397 5.85 -10.98 3.63
CA PRO A 397 4.65 -11.28 2.83
C PRO A 397 3.45 -11.74 3.69
N GLY A 398 2.24 -11.54 3.21
CA GLY A 398 1.01 -11.74 4.02
C GLY A 398 -0.26 -11.21 3.37
N ILE A 399 -1.24 -10.80 4.18
CA ILE A 399 -2.60 -10.48 3.73
C ILE A 399 -2.68 -9.39 2.66
N THR A 400 -1.80 -8.40 2.71
CA THR A 400 -1.79 -7.31 1.71
C THR A 400 -1.46 -7.81 0.30
N ASP A 401 -0.84 -8.99 0.18
CA ASP A 401 -0.65 -9.66 -1.09
C ASP A 401 -1.99 -10.14 -1.68
N THR A 402 -2.91 -10.59 -0.82
CA THR A 402 -4.28 -10.95 -1.21
C THR A 402 -5.12 -9.72 -1.58
N TRP A 403 -4.94 -8.59 -0.88
CA TRP A 403 -5.57 -7.34 -1.29
C TRP A 403 -5.15 -6.93 -2.71
N ASN A 404 -3.87 -7.15 -3.05
CA ASN A 404 -3.37 -6.92 -4.39
C ASN A 404 -3.98 -7.89 -5.42
N ASP A 405 -4.21 -9.17 -5.09
CA ASP A 405 -4.94 -10.09 -5.98
C ASP A 405 -6.33 -9.54 -6.33
N LEU A 406 -7.09 -9.09 -5.32
CA LEU A 406 -8.41 -8.51 -5.52
C LEU A 406 -8.36 -7.26 -6.40
N PHE A 407 -7.45 -6.35 -6.07
CA PHE A 407 -7.26 -5.12 -6.82
C PHE A 407 -7.00 -5.41 -8.29
N ILE A 408 -6.11 -6.37 -8.58
CA ILE A 408 -5.70 -6.69 -9.95
C ILE A 408 -6.84 -7.34 -10.72
N GLU A 409 -7.58 -8.26 -10.12
CA GLU A 409 -8.73 -8.88 -10.79
C GLU A 409 -9.87 -7.90 -11.05
N GLN A 410 -10.15 -6.99 -10.12
CA GLN A 410 -11.10 -5.91 -10.35
C GLN A 410 -10.61 -4.96 -11.45
N LEU A 411 -9.34 -4.56 -11.42
CA LEU A 411 -8.72 -3.69 -12.42
C LEU A 411 -8.75 -4.32 -13.82
N ASN A 412 -8.41 -5.61 -13.94
CA ASN A 412 -8.50 -6.38 -15.18
C ASN A 412 -9.95 -6.37 -15.70
N THR A 413 -10.92 -6.63 -14.83
CA THR A 413 -12.36 -6.64 -15.19
C THR A 413 -12.82 -5.28 -15.71
N ILE A 414 -12.39 -4.18 -15.08
CA ILE A 414 -12.71 -2.82 -15.52
C ILE A 414 -12.10 -2.54 -16.89
N LYS A 415 -10.83 -2.88 -17.09
CA LYS A 415 -10.13 -2.68 -18.36
C LYS A 415 -10.80 -3.44 -19.51
N PHE A 416 -11.10 -4.73 -19.31
CA PHE A 416 -11.80 -5.53 -20.32
C PHE A 416 -13.18 -4.98 -20.67
N ARG A 417 -13.94 -4.47 -19.70
CA ARG A 417 -15.24 -3.83 -19.96
C ARG A 417 -15.09 -2.55 -20.79
N LYS A 418 -14.11 -1.70 -20.47
CA LYS A 418 -13.83 -0.47 -21.24
C LYS A 418 -13.46 -0.79 -22.69
N GLU A 419 -12.60 -1.78 -22.90
CA GLU A 419 -12.21 -2.25 -24.24
C GLU A 419 -13.42 -2.81 -25.01
N ALA A 420 -14.26 -3.64 -24.39
CA ALA A 420 -15.46 -4.18 -25.02
C ALA A 420 -16.46 -3.08 -25.42
N THR A 421 -16.66 -2.06 -24.57
CA THR A 421 -17.52 -0.91 -24.90
C THR A 421 -16.97 -0.05 -26.02
N ALA A 422 -15.64 0.11 -26.12
CA ALA A 422 -15.01 0.84 -27.21
C ALA A 422 -15.13 0.10 -28.55
N VAL A 423 -15.09 -1.24 -28.53
CA VAL A 423 -15.33 -2.07 -29.72
C VAL A 423 -16.79 -2.03 -30.16
N SER A 424 -17.76 -2.01 -29.23
CA SER A 424 -19.17 -1.93 -29.62
C SER A 424 -19.59 -0.55 -30.13
N SER A 425 -18.96 0.53 -29.66
CA SER A 425 -19.23 1.90 -30.13
C SER A 425 -18.57 2.24 -31.46
N SER A 426 -17.63 1.41 -31.95
CA SER A 426 -16.90 1.60 -33.21
C SER A 426 -17.40 0.69 -34.36
N GLY A 427 -18.62 0.16 -34.26
CA GLY A 427 -19.26 -0.66 -35.31
C GLY A 427 -19.35 0.06 -36.67
N PRO A 428 -19.36 -0.69 -37.79
CA PRO A 428 -19.06 -0.15 -39.11
C PRO A 428 -20.12 0.86 -39.56
N ALA A 429 -19.65 2.04 -40.01
CA ALA A 429 -20.48 2.98 -40.75
C ALA A 429 -21.18 2.22 -41.88
N ALA A 430 -22.51 2.23 -41.87
CA ALA A 430 -23.32 1.64 -42.92
C ALA A 430 -22.84 2.19 -44.27
N THR A 431 -22.13 1.37 -45.03
CA THR A 431 -21.82 1.64 -46.43
C THR A 431 -23.17 1.62 -47.16
N GLY A 432 -23.69 2.81 -47.42
CA GLY A 432 -24.87 2.98 -48.26
C GLY A 432 -24.60 2.36 -49.62
N PHE A 433 -25.27 1.24 -49.90
CA PHE A 433 -25.38 0.71 -51.25
C PHE A 433 -26.03 1.78 -52.15
N PRO A 434 -25.44 2.13 -53.30
CA PRO A 434 -26.12 2.96 -54.27
C PRO A 434 -27.31 2.19 -54.84
N ARG A 435 -28.51 2.78 -54.74
CA ARG A 435 -29.68 2.32 -55.51
C ARG A 435 -29.36 2.46 -56.99
N HIS A 436 -29.17 1.33 -57.68
CA HIS A 436 -29.27 1.29 -59.14
C HIS A 436 -30.70 1.63 -59.54
N GLY A 437 -30.88 2.79 -60.17
CA GLY A 437 -32.10 3.10 -60.91
C GLY A 437 -32.09 2.33 -62.22
N SER A 438 -33.02 1.38 -62.36
CA SER A 438 -33.36 0.78 -63.65
C SER A 438 -34.33 1.71 -64.39
N GLN A 439 -33.80 2.40 -65.41
CA GLN A 439 -34.62 2.82 -66.54
C GLN A 439 -34.93 1.59 -67.40
N SER A 440 -36.20 1.37 -67.73
CA SER A 440 -36.60 0.66 -68.94
C SER A 440 -37.90 1.26 -69.47
N ASN A 441 -37.78 1.90 -70.63
CA ASN A 441 -38.89 2.22 -71.52
C ASN A 441 -39.54 0.94 -72.04
N GLY A 442 -40.86 1.00 -72.23
CA GLY A 442 -41.71 -0.01 -72.85
C GLY A 442 -43.16 0.37 -72.67
#